data_AF-A0AAU3UKF3-F1
#
_entry.id   AF-A0AAU3UKF3-F1
#
_cell.length_a   1.000
_cell.length_b   1.000
_cell.length_c   1.000
_cell.angle_alpha   90.00
_cell.angle_beta   90.00
_cell.angle_gamma   90.00
#
_symmetry.space_group_name_H-M   'P 1'
#
loop_
_entity.id
_entity.type
_entity.pdbx_description
1 polymer ?
#
loop_
_entity_poly.entity_id
_entity_poly.type
_entity_poly.pdbx_seq_one_letter_code
_entity_poly.pdbx_strand_id
1 'polypeptide(L)'
;MTIEEFIEARIAEDEDIAAGAEQGPRRDWAEDYGREFLVVSRVEAGIPVCDVRSTAESQHIARHDPARELRSAAAWRRVMEFGAALISASQQIEFEDTVLLPIAAIWFGHPDYDRSWAADGGGSAI
;
A
#
# COMPACT_ATOMS: atom_id res chain seq x y z
N MET A 1 -6.27 -8.96 -17.63
CA MET A 1 -5.35 -9.00 -16.48
C MET A 1 -5.97 -9.96 -15.48
N THR A 2 -5.21 -10.93 -15.00
CA THR A 2 -5.64 -11.81 -13.91
C THR A 2 -5.51 -11.08 -12.57
N ILE A 3 -6.10 -11.63 -11.51
CA ILE A 3 -5.99 -11.05 -10.18
C ILE A 3 -4.56 -11.11 -9.64
N GLU A 4 -3.79 -12.16 -9.98
CA GLU A 4 -2.37 -12.28 -9.65
C GLU A 4 -1.55 -11.20 -10.34
N GLU A 5 -1.75 -11.01 -11.66
CA GLU A 5 -1.07 -9.97 -12.43
C GLU A 5 -1.37 -8.58 -11.85
N PHE A 6 -2.61 -8.35 -11.42
CA PHE A 6 -3.00 -7.09 -10.77
C PHE A 6 -2.29 -6.91 -9.42
N ILE A 7 -2.31 -7.92 -8.55
CA ILE A 7 -1.66 -7.83 -7.23
C ILE A 7 -0.15 -7.63 -7.39
N GLU A 8 0.49 -8.36 -8.30
CA GLU A 8 1.92 -8.21 -8.57
C GLU A 8 2.25 -6.81 -9.09
N ALA A 9 1.44 -6.28 -10.02
CA ALA A 9 1.61 -4.92 -10.51
C ALA A 9 1.48 -3.86 -9.40
N ARG A 10 0.52 -4.03 -8.48
CA ARG A 10 0.32 -3.09 -7.36
C ARG A 10 1.43 -3.17 -6.31
N ILE A 11 1.91 -4.38 -6.00
CA ILE A 11 3.08 -4.55 -5.14
C ILE A 11 4.31 -3.88 -5.76
N ALA A 12 4.53 -4.05 -7.07
CA ALA A 12 5.65 -3.44 -7.77
C ALA A 12 5.56 -1.91 -7.79
N GLU A 13 4.36 -1.36 -8.00
CA GLU A 13 4.11 0.09 -7.96
C GLU A 13 4.41 0.67 -6.56
N ASP A 14 3.90 0.04 -5.50
CA ASP A 14 4.16 0.46 -4.12
C ASP A 14 5.66 0.35 -3.77
N GLU A 15 6.33 -0.71 -4.25
CA GLU A 15 7.77 -0.92 -4.09
C GLU A 15 8.59 0.18 -4.79
N ASP A 16 8.25 0.54 -6.03
CA ASP A 16 8.93 1.59 -6.79
C ASP A 16 8.75 2.97 -6.13
N ILE A 17 7.53 3.28 -5.66
CA ILE A 17 7.23 4.52 -4.94
C ILE A 17 8.02 4.58 -3.63
N ALA A 18 8.04 3.49 -2.85
CA ALA A 18 8.80 3.41 -1.61
C ALA A 18 10.32 3.52 -1.87
N ALA A 19 10.84 2.84 -2.88
CA ALA A 19 12.26 2.92 -3.24
C ALA A 19 12.67 4.34 -3.66
N GLY A 20 11.79 5.06 -4.37
CA GLY A 20 11.99 6.46 -4.71
C GLY A 20 11.98 7.37 -3.48
N ALA A 21 11.08 7.12 -2.54
CA ALA A 21 10.97 7.89 -1.30
C ALA A 21 12.16 7.67 -0.35
N GLU A 22 12.67 6.45 -0.24
CA GLU A 22 13.85 6.08 0.57
C GLU A 22 15.13 6.80 0.09
N GLN A 23 15.25 7.01 -1.22
CA GLN A 23 16.38 7.74 -1.83
C GLN A 23 16.24 9.27 -1.73
N GLY A 24 15.10 9.75 -1.24
CA GLY A 24 14.79 11.16 -1.12
C GLY A 24 15.63 11.89 -0.05
N PRO A 25 15.56 13.23 -0.02
CA PRO A 25 16.27 14.04 0.97
C PRO A 25 15.74 13.84 2.39
N ARG A 26 14.54 13.27 2.55
CA ARG A 26 13.92 12.97 3.84
C ARG A 26 14.33 11.56 4.28
N ARG A 27 15.18 11.48 5.30
CA ARG A 27 15.73 10.21 5.81
C ARG A 27 15.02 9.67 7.05
N ASP A 28 14.32 10.52 7.78
CA ASP A 28 13.83 10.18 9.13
C ASP A 28 12.30 10.26 9.22
N TRP A 29 11.61 9.40 8.46
CA TRP A 29 10.14 9.29 8.49
C TRP A 29 9.59 8.96 9.88
N ALA A 30 10.38 8.28 10.71
CA ALA A 30 10.03 7.96 12.10
C ALA A 30 10.15 9.16 13.06
N GLU A 31 10.94 10.19 12.75
CA GLU A 31 11.13 11.36 13.64
C GLU A 31 9.89 12.26 13.71
N ASP A 32 9.02 12.16 12.72
CA ASP A 32 7.75 12.90 12.65
C ASP A 32 6.66 12.28 13.55
N TYR A 33 6.92 11.14 14.17
CA TYR A 33 5.93 10.45 15.00
C TYR A 33 5.48 11.32 16.18
N GLY A 34 4.20 11.71 16.15
CA GLY A 34 3.56 12.47 17.24
C GLY A 34 3.93 13.95 17.30
N ARG A 35 4.53 14.52 16.24
CA ARG A 35 4.83 15.95 16.14
C ARG A 35 3.87 16.66 15.21
N GLU A 36 3.48 17.89 15.55
CA GLU A 36 2.90 18.82 14.57
C GLU A 36 4.04 19.49 13.82
N PHE A 37 3.93 19.59 12.50
CA PHE A 37 4.89 20.30 11.67
C PHE A 37 4.20 21.11 10.58
N LEU A 38 4.84 22.22 10.22
CA LEU A 38 4.43 23.06 9.11
C LEU A 38 4.96 22.47 7.82
N VAL A 39 4.07 22.19 6.87
CA VAL A 39 4.44 21.77 5.52
C VAL A 39 4.15 22.93 4.59
N VAL A 40 5.15 23.34 3.80
CA VAL A 40 4.91 24.28 2.71
C VAL A 40 4.02 23.58 1.68
N SER A 41 2.77 24.02 1.57
CA SER A 41 1.79 23.42 0.68
C SER A 41 1.79 24.05 -0.70
N ARG A 42 2.03 25.37 -0.77
CA ARG A 42 2.18 26.12 -2.01
C ARG A 42 2.98 27.39 -1.82
N VAL A 43 3.36 28.04 -2.92
CA VAL A 43 3.98 29.37 -2.92
C VAL A 43 3.06 30.35 -3.64
N GLU A 44 2.65 31.40 -2.96
CA GLU A 44 1.80 32.47 -3.51
C GLU A 44 2.58 33.79 -3.53
N ALA A 45 2.78 34.36 -4.72
CA ALA A 45 3.57 35.59 -4.91
C ALA A 45 4.98 35.55 -4.25
N GLY A 46 5.61 34.36 -4.23
CA GLY A 46 6.92 34.15 -3.60
C GLY A 46 6.89 33.93 -2.09
N ILE A 47 5.70 33.91 -1.48
CA ILE A 47 5.51 33.65 -0.05
C ILE A 47 5.08 32.19 0.13
N PRO A 48 5.79 31.39 0.96
CA PRO A 48 5.36 30.05 1.27
C PRO A 48 4.08 30.09 2.12
N VAL A 49 3.04 29.41 1.64
CA VAL A 49 1.84 29.11 2.40
C VAL A 49 2.06 27.73 3.02
N CYS A 50 1.91 27.66 4.35
CA CYS A 50 2.14 26.44 5.11
C CYS A 50 0.84 25.92 5.70
N ASP A 51 0.64 24.62 5.59
CA ASP A 51 -0.42 23.91 6.31
C ASP A 51 0.16 23.27 7.58
N VAL A 52 -0.63 23.29 8.65
CA VAL A 52 -0.32 22.56 9.88
C VAL A 52 -0.81 21.13 9.71
N ARG A 53 0.11 20.17 9.84
CA ARG A 53 -0.27 18.76 9.95
C ARG A 53 -0.50 18.41 11.41
N SER A 54 -1.65 17.78 11.66
CA SER A 54 -2.02 17.28 12.98
C SER A 54 -1.12 16.13 13.41
N THR A 55 -1.01 15.91 14.71
CA THR A 55 -0.29 14.76 15.26
C THR A 55 -0.78 13.41 14.70
N ALA A 56 -2.07 13.29 14.39
CA ALA A 56 -2.65 12.09 13.79
C ALA A 56 -2.15 11.85 12.36
N GLU A 57 -2.11 12.90 11.53
CA GLU A 57 -1.55 12.81 10.17
C GLU A 57 -0.06 12.45 10.20
N SER A 58 0.71 13.07 11.09
CA SER A 58 2.14 12.79 11.26
C SER A 58 2.39 11.34 11.67
N GLN A 59 1.58 10.80 12.59
CA GLN A 59 1.65 9.40 12.97
C GLN A 59 1.25 8.45 11.83
N HIS A 60 0.30 8.84 10.97
CA HIS A 60 -0.07 8.06 9.80
C HIS A 60 1.07 8.02 8.79
N ILE A 61 1.66 9.17 8.46
CA ILE A 61 2.83 9.30 7.57
C ILE A 61 4.02 8.48 8.09
N ALA A 62 4.35 8.60 9.38
CA ALA A 62 5.45 7.86 9.98
C ALA A 62 5.24 6.33 9.96
N ARG A 63 3.98 5.86 9.91
CA ARG A 63 3.67 4.43 9.76
C ARG A 63 3.91 3.93 8.33
N HIS A 64 3.91 4.82 7.34
CA HIS A 64 4.24 4.58 5.94
C HIS A 64 5.70 4.93 5.61
N ASP A 65 6.61 4.68 6.56
CA ASP A 65 8.06 4.72 6.36
C ASP A 65 8.45 3.88 5.13
N PRO A 66 9.14 4.44 4.12
CA PRO A 66 9.48 3.71 2.89
C PRO A 66 10.25 2.42 3.15
N ALA A 67 11.19 2.41 4.10
CA ALA A 67 11.90 1.20 4.49
C ALA A 67 10.96 0.11 5.03
N ARG A 68 9.87 0.50 5.70
CA ARG A 68 8.82 -0.42 6.15
C ARG A 68 7.99 -0.93 4.97
N GLU A 69 7.60 -0.07 4.05
CA GLU A 69 6.80 -0.49 2.88
C GLU A 69 7.58 -1.44 1.97
N LEU A 70 8.88 -1.23 1.78
CA LEU A 70 9.75 -2.20 1.08
C LEU A 70 9.75 -3.59 1.76
N ARG A 71 9.74 -3.63 3.10
CA ARG A 71 9.61 -4.90 3.83
C ARG A 71 8.23 -5.52 3.65
N SER A 72 7.16 -4.72 3.62
CA SER A 72 5.80 -5.18 3.34
C SER A 72 5.69 -5.77 1.93
N ALA A 73 6.20 -5.09 0.91
CA ALA A 73 6.22 -5.56 -0.48
C ALA A 73 6.95 -6.92 -0.60
N ALA A 74 8.14 -7.04 0.00
CA ALA A 74 8.88 -8.30 0.04
C ALA A 74 8.12 -9.42 0.79
N ALA A 75 7.35 -9.09 1.81
CA ALA A 75 6.50 -10.07 2.50
C ALA A 75 5.33 -10.52 1.63
N TRP A 76 4.66 -9.59 0.93
CA TRP A 76 3.57 -9.92 0.01
C TRP A 76 4.02 -10.78 -1.17
N ARG A 77 5.19 -10.50 -1.77
CA ARG A 77 5.78 -11.36 -2.80
C ARG A 77 5.95 -12.80 -2.31
N ARG A 78 6.44 -12.99 -1.07
CA ARG A 78 6.57 -14.33 -0.48
C ARG A 78 5.22 -15.02 -0.25
N VAL A 79 4.18 -14.28 0.13
CA VAL A 79 2.82 -14.81 0.26
C VAL A 79 2.31 -15.30 -1.10
N MET A 80 2.51 -14.51 -2.16
CA MET A 80 2.12 -14.87 -3.53
C MET A 80 2.87 -16.12 -4.02
N GLU A 81 4.19 -16.17 -3.82
CA GLU A 81 5.03 -17.33 -4.16
C GLU A 81 4.57 -18.60 -3.41
N PHE A 82 4.34 -18.49 -2.10
CA PHE A 82 3.87 -19.60 -1.28
C PHE A 82 2.49 -20.09 -1.73
N GLY A 83 1.59 -19.15 -2.03
CA GLY A 83 0.26 -19.43 -2.55
C GLY A 83 0.28 -20.20 -3.87
N ALA A 84 1.07 -19.74 -4.83
CA ALA A 84 1.25 -20.42 -6.12
C ALA A 84 1.80 -21.85 -5.94
N ALA A 85 2.78 -22.04 -5.04
CA ALA A 85 3.31 -23.36 -4.73
C ALA A 85 2.25 -24.29 -4.10
N LEU A 86 1.39 -23.74 -3.22
CA LEU A 86 0.33 -24.50 -2.56
C LEU A 86 -0.78 -24.92 -3.54
N ILE A 87 -1.19 -24.04 -4.46
CA ILE A 87 -2.15 -24.37 -5.52
C ILE A 87 -1.62 -25.54 -6.36
N SER A 88 -0.36 -25.42 -6.82
CA SER A 88 0.31 -26.43 -7.64
C SER A 88 0.36 -27.80 -6.94
N ALA A 89 0.60 -27.81 -5.63
CA ALA A 89 0.72 -29.03 -4.85
C ALA A 89 -0.63 -29.66 -4.44
N SER A 90 -1.68 -28.87 -4.23
CA SER A 90 -2.91 -29.34 -3.57
C SER A 90 -4.12 -29.56 -4.48
N GLN A 91 -4.20 -28.92 -5.66
CA GLN A 91 -5.36 -28.95 -6.57
C GLN A 91 -6.74 -28.67 -5.92
N GLN A 92 -6.81 -28.23 -4.65
CA GLN A 92 -8.04 -28.27 -3.84
C GLN A 92 -8.31 -27.01 -3.01
N ILE A 93 -7.66 -25.89 -3.28
CA ILE A 93 -7.94 -24.64 -2.56
C ILE A 93 -8.53 -23.64 -3.54
N GLU A 94 -9.69 -23.09 -3.18
CA GLU A 94 -10.25 -21.84 -3.73
C GLU A 94 -9.33 -20.67 -3.34
N PHE A 95 -8.09 -20.71 -3.82
CA PHE A 95 -7.02 -19.78 -3.43
C PHE A 95 -7.31 -18.37 -3.91
N GLU A 96 -7.95 -18.25 -5.08
CA GLU A 96 -8.46 -16.97 -5.58
C GLU A 96 -9.42 -16.34 -4.56
N ASP A 97 -10.47 -17.05 -4.15
CA ASP A 97 -11.49 -16.50 -3.25
C ASP A 97 -10.98 -16.29 -1.82
N THR A 98 -10.13 -17.20 -1.33
CA THR A 98 -9.68 -17.20 0.07
C THR A 98 -8.51 -16.26 0.32
N VAL A 99 -7.65 -16.03 -0.68
CA VAL A 99 -6.39 -15.30 -0.51
C VAL A 99 -6.30 -14.11 -1.45
N LEU A 100 -6.55 -14.29 -2.75
CA LEU A 100 -6.31 -13.23 -3.73
C LEU A 100 -7.37 -12.13 -3.69
N LEU A 101 -8.66 -12.47 -3.57
CA LEU A 101 -9.72 -11.45 -3.47
C LEU A 101 -9.54 -10.53 -2.26
N PRO A 102 -9.29 -11.02 -1.03
CA PRO A 102 -9.02 -10.14 0.11
C PRO A 102 -7.79 -9.25 -0.06
N ILE A 103 -6.73 -9.75 -0.71
CA ILE A 103 -5.52 -8.95 -0.98
C ILE A 103 -5.82 -7.87 -2.02
N ALA A 104 -6.46 -8.22 -3.13
CA ALA A 104 -6.82 -7.28 -4.18
C ALA A 104 -7.73 -6.14 -3.66
N ALA A 105 -8.59 -6.44 -2.68
CA ALA A 105 -9.51 -5.47 -2.09
C ALA A 105 -8.81 -4.25 -1.45
N ILE A 106 -7.52 -4.35 -1.08
CA ILE A 106 -6.71 -3.21 -0.62
C ILE A 106 -6.72 -2.08 -1.66
N TRP A 107 -6.77 -2.43 -2.95
CA TRP A 107 -6.76 -1.50 -4.07
C TRP A 107 -8.13 -1.33 -4.74
N PHE A 108 -9.25 -1.52 -4.02
CA PHE A 108 -10.61 -1.38 -4.55
C PHE A 108 -10.91 -0.01 -5.21
N GLY A 109 -10.18 1.04 -4.84
CA GLY A 109 -10.27 2.38 -5.43
C GLY A 109 -9.43 2.59 -6.68
N HIS A 110 -8.56 1.64 -7.03
CA HIS A 110 -7.62 1.76 -8.14
C HIS A 110 -8.36 1.65 -9.50
N PRO A 111 -8.01 2.46 -10.52
CA PRO A 111 -8.68 2.44 -11.82
C PRO A 111 -8.60 1.08 -12.53
N ASP A 112 -7.52 0.33 -12.33
CA ASP A 112 -7.34 -0.99 -12.92
C ASP A 112 -7.99 -2.14 -12.11
N TYR A 113 -8.62 -1.85 -10.97
CA TYR A 113 -9.29 -2.88 -10.16
C TYR A 113 -10.56 -3.35 -10.87
N ASP A 114 -10.67 -4.66 -11.14
CA ASP A 114 -11.89 -5.23 -11.70
C ASP A 114 -12.96 -5.35 -10.58
N ARG A 115 -14.09 -4.69 -10.78
CA ARG A 115 -15.19 -4.67 -9.81
C ARG A 115 -15.81 -6.05 -9.59
N SER A 116 -15.65 -6.99 -10.52
CA SER A 116 -16.10 -8.38 -10.33
C SER A 116 -15.31 -9.12 -9.24
N TRP A 117 -14.14 -8.62 -8.84
CA TRP A 117 -13.37 -9.12 -7.70
C TRP A 117 -13.89 -8.61 -6.34
N ALA A 118 -14.81 -7.65 -6.35
CA ALA A 118 -15.47 -7.26 -5.11
C ALA A 118 -16.45 -8.38 -4.75
N ALA A 119 -16.19 -9.09 -3.65
CA ALA A 119 -17.15 -10.06 -3.13
C ALA A 119 -18.52 -9.36 -2.98
N ASP A 120 -19.58 -9.95 -3.53
CA ASP A 120 -20.95 -9.44 -3.43
C ASP A 120 -21.36 -9.33 -1.95
N GLY A 121 -21.09 -8.19 -1.30
CA GLY A 121 -21.75 -7.68 -0.10
C GLY A 121 -22.02 -8.64 1.07
N GLY A 122 -21.18 -9.67 1.27
CA GLY A 122 -21.44 -10.76 2.20
C GLY A 122 -20.57 -10.74 3.46
N GLY A 123 -20.44 -9.60 4.15
CA GLY A 123 -19.69 -9.58 5.40
C GLY A 123 -19.40 -8.19 5.92
N SER A 124 -20.25 -7.78 6.85
CA SER A 124 -20.09 -6.67 7.80
C SER A 124 -18.65 -6.14 7.98
N ALA A 125 -18.55 -4.82 7.84
CA ALA A 125 -17.55 -3.91 8.41
C ALA A 125 -16.51 -4.57 9.33
N ILE A 126 -15.24 -4.43 8.93
CA ILE A 126 -14.10 -4.40 9.86
C ILE A 126 -14.01 -2.97 10.41
#